data_AF-A0AAQ4DWH8-F1
#
_entry.id   AF-A0AAQ4DWH8-F1
#
_cell.length_a   1.000
_cell.length_b   1.000
_cell.length_c   1.000
_cell.angle_alpha   90.00
_cell.angle_beta   90.00
_cell.angle_gamma   90.00
#
_symmetry.space_group_name_H-M   'P 1'
#
loop_
_entity.id
_entity.type
_entity.pdbx_description
1 polymer ?
#
loop_
_entity_poly.entity_id
_entity_poly.type
_entity_poly.pdbx_seq_one_letter_code
_entity_poly.pdbx_strand_id
1 'polypeptide(L)'
;MMRYLIIEFNVSNKETYFKRVWRERKVIDGLKSLYALVDFVEEKKKNYEKYDVVFFITGYDMAAVQDSRVEQSLQGYAFVGSVCLKTRVGLGEDAANTYIGIRIIAHEIGHTLGCSHDGTSVQGHIPKFTADSTNCPWEQGYLMSYIEENSNSMKFSSCCDYSMSLVAW
;
A
#
# COMPACT_ATOMS: atom_id res chain seq x y z
N MET A 1 3.25 -15.73 14.54
CA MET A 1 4.64 -15.19 14.48
C MET A 1 4.85 -14.64 13.09
N MET A 2 4.89 -13.31 12.96
CA MET A 2 5.06 -12.59 11.70
C MET A 2 6.42 -12.93 11.08
N ARG A 3 6.45 -13.33 9.80
CA ARG A 3 7.67 -13.77 9.10
C ARG A 3 8.18 -12.66 8.19
N TYR A 4 9.46 -12.32 8.39
CA TYR A 4 10.14 -11.14 7.86
C TYR A 4 10.16 -10.98 6.34
N LEU A 5 10.17 -9.70 5.95
CA LEU A 5 10.31 -9.07 4.64
C LEU A 5 11.50 -9.59 3.81
N ILE A 6 11.27 -9.82 2.51
CA ILE A 6 12.34 -9.86 1.51
C ILE A 6 12.33 -8.54 0.72
N ILE A 7 13.52 -8.00 0.50
CA ILE A 7 13.77 -6.93 -0.46
C ILE A 7 14.37 -7.59 -1.70
N GLU A 8 13.59 -7.65 -2.78
CA GLU A 8 14.00 -8.18 -4.07
C GLU A 8 14.15 -7.04 -5.08
N PHE A 9 15.32 -6.94 -5.70
CA PHE A 9 15.58 -6.01 -6.80
C PHE A 9 15.32 -6.73 -8.13
N ASN A 10 14.29 -6.30 -8.88
CA ASN A 10 14.04 -6.80 -10.22
C ASN A 10 14.61 -5.88 -11.29
N VAL A 11 14.96 -6.46 -12.44
CA VAL A 11 15.43 -5.72 -13.61
C VAL A 11 14.26 -5.55 -14.58
N SER A 12 14.14 -4.36 -15.17
CA SER A 12 13.01 -3.86 -15.97
C SER A 12 12.41 -4.84 -17.00
N ASN A 13 13.23 -5.72 -17.58
CA ASN A 13 12.82 -6.60 -18.67
C ASN A 13 11.96 -7.79 -18.20
N LYS A 14 11.79 -7.96 -16.89
CA LYS A 14 10.96 -9.00 -16.26
C LYS A 14 9.73 -8.43 -15.54
N GLU A 15 9.50 -7.12 -15.61
CA GLU A 15 8.41 -6.42 -14.91
C GLU A 15 7.14 -6.40 -15.79
N THR A 16 6.42 -7.51 -15.85
CA THR A 16 5.16 -7.62 -16.61
C THR A 16 3.95 -7.07 -15.84
N TYR A 17 4.13 -6.80 -14.55
CA TYR A 17 3.09 -6.35 -13.62
C TYR A 17 2.86 -4.83 -13.65
N PHE A 18 3.87 -4.01 -13.96
CA PHE A 18 3.70 -2.56 -14.06
C PHE A 18 2.94 -2.18 -15.34
N LYS A 19 1.70 -1.71 -15.18
CA LYS A 19 0.83 -1.30 -16.28
C LYS A 19 1.07 0.18 -16.58
N ARG A 20 1.82 0.47 -17.64
CA ARG A 20 2.13 1.84 -18.04
C ARG A 20 0.89 2.58 -18.53
N VAL A 21 0.72 3.83 -18.09
CA VAL A 21 -0.31 4.73 -18.63
C VAL A 21 0.05 5.17 -20.05
N TRP A 22 1.32 5.54 -20.25
CA TRP A 22 1.86 5.95 -21.56
C TRP A 22 3.15 5.19 -21.85
N ARG A 23 3.39 4.88 -23.14
CA ARG A 23 4.56 4.09 -23.58
C ARG A 23 5.90 4.77 -23.28
N GLU A 24 5.96 6.10 -23.41
CA GLU A 24 7.20 6.88 -23.33
C GLU A 24 7.46 7.50 -21.95
N ARG A 25 6.44 7.53 -21.08
CA ARG A 25 6.57 8.10 -19.74
C ARG A 25 6.82 7.01 -18.71
N LYS A 26 7.47 7.41 -17.62
CA LYS A 26 7.69 6.57 -16.44
C LYS A 26 6.49 6.62 -15.49
N VAL A 27 5.27 6.53 -16.02
CA VAL A 27 4.02 6.58 -15.22
C VAL A 27 3.26 5.27 -15.34
N ILE A 28 2.88 4.69 -14.21
CA ILE A 28 2.11 3.44 -14.10
C ILE A 28 0.71 3.69 -13.54
N ASP A 29 -0.28 2.94 -14.04
CA ASP A 29 -1.61 2.86 -13.48
C ASP A 29 -1.51 2.06 -12.16
N GLY A 30 -1.66 2.76 -11.04
CA GLY A 30 -1.38 2.18 -9.71
C GLY A 30 -2.29 1.00 -9.41
N LEU A 31 -3.60 1.13 -9.66
CA LEU A 31 -4.58 0.09 -9.35
C LEU A 31 -4.40 -1.14 -10.24
N LYS A 32 -4.27 -0.95 -11.56
CA LYS A 32 -4.06 -2.10 -12.47
C LYS A 32 -2.72 -2.79 -12.20
N SER A 33 -1.69 -2.05 -11.82
CA SER A 33 -0.40 -2.62 -11.45
C SER A 33 -0.50 -3.41 -10.16
N LEU A 34 -1.21 -2.91 -9.14
CA LEU A 34 -1.43 -3.62 -7.89
C LEU A 34 -2.13 -4.97 -8.09
N TYR A 35 -3.19 -5.04 -8.91
CA TYR A 35 -3.84 -6.31 -9.24
C TYR A 35 -2.92 -7.27 -10.00
N ALA A 36 -2.15 -6.77 -10.97
CA ALA A 36 -1.21 -7.61 -11.71
C ALA A 36 -0.06 -8.14 -10.81
N LEU A 37 0.29 -7.40 -9.75
CA LEU A 37 1.23 -7.87 -8.74
C LEU A 37 0.66 -9.01 -7.88
N VAL A 38 -0.64 -9.00 -7.58
CA VAL A 38 -1.32 -10.12 -6.91
C VAL A 38 -1.19 -11.40 -7.76
N ASP A 39 -1.49 -11.30 -9.05
CA ASP A 39 -1.37 -12.44 -9.97
C ASP A 39 0.08 -12.95 -10.03
N PHE A 40 1.05 -12.03 -10.16
CA PHE A 40 2.47 -12.37 -10.17
C PHE A 40 2.95 -13.07 -8.89
N VAL A 41 2.50 -12.61 -7.72
CA VAL A 41 2.84 -13.21 -6.42
C VAL A 41 2.23 -14.62 -6.31
N GLU A 42 1.00 -14.82 -6.78
CA GLU A 42 0.34 -16.13 -6.79
C GLU A 42 0.99 -17.10 -7.80
N GLU A 43 1.33 -16.65 -9.01
CA GLU A 43 2.08 -17.44 -10.00
C GLU A 43 3.43 -17.92 -9.44
N LYS A 44 4.07 -17.08 -8.63
CA LYS A 44 5.34 -17.37 -7.96
C LYS A 44 5.18 -17.77 -6.49
N LYS A 45 4.04 -18.39 -6.14
CA LYS A 45 3.68 -18.73 -4.75
C LYS A 45 4.80 -19.36 -3.95
N LYS A 46 5.56 -20.33 -4.51
CA LYS A 46 6.69 -20.98 -3.82
C LYS A 46 7.75 -20.01 -3.28
N ASN A 47 7.92 -18.86 -3.94
CA ASN A 47 8.86 -17.83 -3.51
C ASN A 47 8.26 -16.97 -2.39
N TYR A 48 6.96 -16.69 -2.46
CA TYR A 48 6.33 -15.65 -1.65
C TYR A 48 5.42 -16.18 -0.52
N GLU A 49 5.03 -17.46 -0.51
CA GLU A 49 3.98 -18.00 0.37
C GLU A 49 4.29 -17.94 1.87
N LYS A 50 5.57 -17.80 2.23
CA LYS A 50 6.02 -17.73 3.62
C LYS A 50 6.00 -16.32 4.22
N TYR A 51 5.69 -15.29 3.41
CA TYR A 51 5.62 -13.90 3.86
C TYR A 51 4.18 -13.52 4.19
N ASP A 52 4.03 -12.58 5.12
CA ASP A 52 2.70 -12.06 5.48
C ASP A 52 2.34 -10.84 4.62
N VAL A 53 3.32 -10.11 4.10
CA VAL A 53 3.13 -8.98 3.16
C VAL A 53 4.21 -9.04 2.09
N VAL A 54 3.83 -8.76 0.84
CA VAL A 54 4.79 -8.53 -0.26
C VAL A 54 4.63 -7.09 -0.74
N PHE A 55 5.65 -6.27 -0.51
CA PHE A 55 5.64 -4.86 -0.89
C PHE A 55 6.56 -4.61 -2.07
N PHE A 56 6.05 -3.95 -3.10
CA PHE A 56 6.82 -3.56 -4.27
C PHE A 56 7.14 -2.07 -4.21
N ILE A 57 8.41 -1.74 -4.36
CA ILE A 57 8.88 -0.36 -4.42
C ILE A 57 9.24 -0.04 -5.87
N THR A 58 8.84 1.12 -6.34
CA THR A 58 9.07 1.55 -7.72
C THR A 58 9.65 2.96 -7.80
N GLY A 59 10.47 3.20 -8.82
CA GLY A 59 10.89 4.55 -9.23
C GLY A 59 10.08 5.11 -10.41
N TYR A 60 8.98 4.46 -10.78
CA TYR A 60 7.96 5.01 -11.68
C TYR A 60 7.02 5.90 -10.88
N ASP A 61 6.58 7.00 -11.48
CA ASP A 61 5.43 7.75 -10.97
C ASP A 61 4.17 6.87 -11.10
N MET A 62 3.28 6.97 -10.13
CA MET A 62 2.03 6.25 -10.02
C MET A 62 0.89 7.22 -10.30
N ALA A 63 -0.17 6.68 -10.89
CA ALA A 63 -1.37 7.46 -11.13
C ALA A 63 -2.62 6.68 -10.76
N ALA A 64 -3.58 7.38 -10.15
CA ALA A 64 -4.95 6.92 -10.09
C ALA A 64 -5.62 7.23 -11.44
N VAL A 65 -6.02 6.18 -12.13
CA VAL A 65 -6.64 6.28 -13.46
C VAL A 65 -8.12 5.94 -13.35
N GLN A 66 -8.98 6.90 -13.68
CA GLN A 66 -10.42 6.71 -13.74
C GLN A 66 -10.93 7.24 -15.08
N ASP A 67 -11.36 6.33 -15.96
CA ASP A 67 -11.76 6.62 -17.33
C ASP A 67 -10.68 7.42 -18.10
N SER A 68 -10.95 8.68 -18.41
CA SER A 68 -10.00 9.58 -19.09
C SER A 68 -9.16 10.44 -18.14
N ARG A 69 -9.45 10.43 -16.83
CA ARG A 69 -8.73 11.20 -15.82
C ARG A 69 -7.51 10.40 -15.32
N VAL A 70 -6.35 11.06 -15.31
CA VAL A 70 -5.10 10.54 -14.77
C VAL A 70 -4.60 11.49 -13.68
N GLU A 71 -4.71 11.06 -12.43
CA GLU A 71 -4.28 11.81 -11.25
C GLU A 71 -2.91 11.29 -10.77
N GLN A 72 -1.87 12.11 -10.87
CA GLN A 72 -0.47 11.72 -10.61
C GLN A 72 0.01 12.08 -9.19
N SER A 73 -0.89 12.47 -8.30
CA SER A 73 -0.57 12.71 -6.87
C SER A 73 -0.57 11.43 -6.03
N LEU A 74 -0.91 10.29 -6.62
CA LEU A 74 -0.89 8.98 -5.96
C LEU A 74 0.54 8.49 -5.82
N GLN A 75 0.95 8.10 -4.61
CA GLN A 75 2.32 7.59 -4.35
C GLN A 75 2.34 6.16 -3.84
N GLY A 76 1.19 5.59 -3.51
CA GLY A 76 1.07 4.25 -2.95
C GLY A 76 -0.31 3.65 -3.17
N TYR A 77 -0.38 2.32 -3.07
CA TYR A 77 -1.63 1.57 -3.09
C TYR A 77 -1.46 0.24 -2.36
N ALA A 78 -2.46 -0.09 -1.53
CA ALA A 78 -2.59 -1.38 -0.88
C ALA A 78 -4.06 -1.76 -0.70
N PHE A 79 -4.29 -3.06 -0.44
CA PHE A 79 -5.61 -3.58 -0.14
C PHE A 79 -5.87 -3.53 1.37
N VAL A 80 -6.94 -2.84 1.80
CA VAL A 80 -7.24 -2.68 3.22
C VAL A 80 -7.59 -4.03 3.87
N GLY A 81 -6.94 -4.36 4.99
CA GLY A 81 -7.21 -5.57 5.77
C GLY A 81 -7.01 -6.84 4.94
N SER A 82 -5.82 -7.01 4.38
CA SER A 82 -5.52 -8.06 3.40
C SER A 82 -4.33 -8.94 3.77
N VAL A 83 -3.65 -8.67 4.89
CA VAL A 83 -2.42 -9.36 5.35
C VAL A 83 -2.50 -10.90 5.29
N CYS A 84 -3.66 -11.49 5.59
CA CYS A 84 -3.86 -12.95 5.58
C CYS A 84 -4.47 -13.50 4.28
N LEU A 85 -4.57 -12.68 3.23
CA LEU A 85 -5.24 -13.01 1.97
C LEU A 85 -4.26 -13.06 0.80
N LYS A 86 -4.71 -13.56 -0.36
CA LYS A 86 -3.91 -13.51 -1.59
C LYS A 86 -3.57 -12.07 -2.01
N THR A 87 -4.40 -11.12 -1.63
CA THR A 87 -4.22 -9.69 -1.89
C THR A 87 -3.29 -9.00 -0.89
N ARG A 88 -2.42 -9.73 -0.17
CA ARG A 88 -1.39 -9.20 0.77
C ARG A 88 -0.22 -8.48 0.06
N VAL A 89 -0.55 -7.65 -0.92
CA VAL A 89 0.38 -6.97 -1.79
C VAL A 89 0.19 -5.47 -1.62
N GLY A 90 1.31 -4.74 -1.51
CA GLY A 90 1.36 -3.29 -1.56
C GLY A 90 2.32 -2.81 -2.64
N LEU A 91 2.10 -1.58 -3.12
CA LEU A 91 2.92 -0.91 -4.11
C LEU A 91 3.14 0.54 -3.67
N GLY A 92 4.37 1.04 -3.74
CA GLY A 92 4.67 2.42 -3.40
C GLY A 92 5.87 2.98 -4.16
N GLU A 93 5.84 4.28 -4.39
CA GLU A 93 6.95 5.03 -4.94
C GLU A 93 8.05 5.23 -3.91
N ASP A 94 9.29 5.27 -4.39
CA ASP A 94 10.39 5.87 -3.66
C ASP A 94 11.27 6.69 -4.60
N ALA A 95 11.81 7.79 -4.07
CA ALA A 95 12.67 8.70 -4.79
C ALA A 95 14.06 8.72 -4.15
N ALA A 96 15.09 8.50 -4.98
CA ALA A 96 16.47 8.48 -4.50
C ALA A 96 16.83 9.78 -3.76
N ASN A 97 17.47 9.63 -2.60
CA ASN A 97 17.92 10.72 -1.72
C ASN A 97 16.83 11.50 -0.98
N THR A 98 15.56 11.10 -1.03
CA THR A 98 14.48 11.78 -0.28
C THR A 98 14.03 11.01 0.96
N TYR A 99 14.24 9.70 1.00
CA TYR A 99 13.70 8.78 2.01
C TYR A 99 12.15 8.83 2.13
N ILE A 100 11.46 9.42 1.15
CA ILE A 100 10.01 9.59 1.17
C ILE A 100 9.28 8.25 1.20
N GLY A 101 9.87 7.22 0.57
CA GLY A 101 9.33 5.87 0.54
C GLY A 101 9.12 5.27 1.92
N ILE A 102 9.87 5.68 2.95
CA ILE A 102 9.68 5.16 4.33
C ILE A 102 8.25 5.42 4.81
N ARG A 103 7.78 6.66 4.63
CA ARG A 103 6.45 7.07 5.09
C ARG A 103 5.36 6.44 4.23
N ILE A 104 5.54 6.46 2.90
CA ILE A 104 4.61 5.85 1.94
C ILE A 104 4.44 4.36 2.23
N ILE A 105 5.53 3.61 2.33
CA ILE A 105 5.49 2.16 2.60
C ILE A 105 4.81 1.88 3.94
N ALA A 106 5.11 2.66 4.98
CA ALA A 106 4.49 2.47 6.29
C ALA A 106 2.96 2.73 6.25
N HIS A 107 2.52 3.75 5.52
CA HIS A 107 1.11 4.07 5.29
C HIS A 107 0.38 2.91 4.58
N GLU A 108 0.94 2.42 3.48
CA GLU A 108 0.34 1.33 2.69
C GLU A 108 0.37 -0.03 3.42
N ILE A 109 1.40 -0.29 4.24
CA ILE A 109 1.40 -1.44 5.15
C ILE A 109 0.30 -1.27 6.21
N GLY A 110 0.05 -0.05 6.70
CA GLY A 110 -1.05 0.25 7.60
C GLY A 110 -2.40 -0.15 7.01
N HIS A 111 -2.65 0.19 5.73
CA HIS A 111 -3.81 -0.31 5.00
C HIS A 111 -3.84 -1.84 4.94
N THR A 112 -2.74 -2.48 4.55
CA THR A 112 -2.64 -3.95 4.48
C THR A 112 -3.00 -4.62 5.82
N LEU A 113 -2.60 -4.00 6.93
CA LEU A 113 -2.89 -4.39 8.31
C LEU A 113 -4.26 -3.91 8.82
N GLY A 114 -5.13 -3.37 7.96
CA GLY A 114 -6.53 -3.12 8.30
C GLY A 114 -6.87 -1.68 8.67
N CYS A 115 -5.98 -0.71 8.50
CA CYS A 115 -6.32 0.69 8.74
C CYS A 115 -7.07 1.31 7.57
N SER A 116 -8.08 2.12 7.86
CA SER A 116 -8.59 3.14 6.93
C SER A 116 -7.73 4.40 7.03
N HIS A 117 -8.00 5.39 6.19
CA HIS A 117 -7.52 6.74 6.48
C HIS A 117 -8.17 7.27 7.77
N ASP A 118 -7.42 8.04 8.55
CA ASP A 118 -7.97 8.75 9.71
C ASP A 118 -9.15 9.63 9.28
N GLY A 119 -10.23 9.63 10.08
CA GLY A 119 -11.48 10.32 9.78
C GLY A 119 -12.40 9.60 8.80
N THR A 120 -12.04 8.39 8.35
CA THR A 120 -12.81 7.63 7.36
C THR A 120 -13.07 6.19 7.81
N SER A 121 -14.02 5.53 7.13
CA SER A 121 -14.22 4.10 7.21
C SER A 121 -14.27 3.47 5.81
N VAL A 122 -13.82 2.22 5.71
CA VAL A 122 -13.82 1.48 4.45
C VAL A 122 -13.99 -0.01 4.70
N GLN A 123 -14.72 -0.68 3.80
CA GLN A 123 -14.85 -2.12 3.81
C GLN A 123 -13.49 -2.74 3.46
N GLY A 124 -12.96 -3.57 4.35
CA GLY A 124 -11.71 -4.29 4.10
C GLY A 124 -11.93 -5.55 3.24
N HIS A 125 -10.82 -6.14 2.82
CA HIS A 125 -10.78 -7.34 2.00
C HIS A 125 -11.12 -8.60 2.81
N ILE A 126 -10.82 -8.63 4.12
CA ILE A 126 -11.34 -9.66 5.01
C ILE A 126 -12.87 -9.59 5.00
N PRO A 127 -13.59 -10.68 4.69
CA PRO A 127 -15.04 -10.68 4.67
C PRO A 127 -15.63 -10.21 6.00
N LYS A 128 -16.56 -9.25 5.94
CA LYS A 128 -17.26 -8.65 7.11
C LYS A 128 -16.36 -7.83 8.04
N PHE A 129 -15.12 -7.56 7.67
CA PHE A 129 -14.27 -6.61 8.39
C PHE A 129 -14.42 -5.20 7.81
N THR A 130 -14.68 -4.22 8.67
CA THR A 130 -14.70 -2.80 8.30
C THR A 130 -13.58 -2.11 9.06
N ALA A 131 -12.68 -1.46 8.34
CA ALA A 131 -11.69 -0.56 8.93
C ALA A 131 -12.37 0.76 9.25
N ASP A 132 -12.31 1.22 10.50
CA ASP A 132 -13.01 2.42 10.94
C ASP A 132 -12.11 3.30 11.82
N SER A 133 -11.74 4.45 11.26
CA SER A 133 -10.96 5.48 11.94
C SER A 133 -11.72 6.80 12.02
N THR A 134 -13.06 6.77 11.95
CA THR A 134 -13.91 7.97 12.04
C THR A 134 -13.73 8.75 13.35
N ASN A 135 -13.30 8.08 14.42
CA ASN A 135 -13.02 8.71 15.72
C ASN A 135 -11.60 9.30 15.85
N CYS A 136 -10.76 9.17 14.81
CA CYS A 136 -9.42 9.75 14.77
C CYS A 136 -9.38 10.84 13.70
N PRO A 137 -9.47 12.13 14.06
CA PRO A 137 -9.55 13.22 13.08
C PRO A 137 -8.31 13.30 12.17
N TRP A 138 -8.53 13.55 10.88
CA TRP A 138 -7.49 13.69 9.85
C TRP A 138 -6.44 14.76 10.21
N GLU A 139 -6.90 15.86 10.83
CA GLU A 139 -6.11 17.03 11.20
C GLU A 139 -5.10 16.75 12.31
N GLN A 140 -5.21 15.62 13.02
CA GLN A 140 -4.21 15.21 14.01
C GLN A 140 -2.87 14.82 13.37
N GLY A 141 -2.85 14.61 12.05
CA GLY A 141 -1.63 14.42 11.28
C GLY A 141 -0.94 13.11 11.57
N TYR A 142 -1.69 12.06 11.94
CA TYR A 142 -1.13 10.72 12.08
C TYR A 142 -0.82 10.10 10.71
N LEU A 143 -0.07 9.00 10.70
CA LEU A 143 0.49 8.38 9.50
C LEU A 143 -0.58 8.02 8.45
N MET A 144 -1.83 7.74 8.85
CA MET A 144 -2.94 7.44 7.93
C MET A 144 -3.63 8.70 7.36
N SER A 145 -3.03 9.88 7.53
CA SER A 145 -3.36 11.11 6.81
C SER A 145 -2.24 11.54 5.87
N TYR A 146 -2.41 12.65 5.14
CA TYR A 146 -1.36 13.24 4.30
C TYR A 146 -0.68 14.46 4.95
N ILE A 147 -0.95 14.73 6.23
CA ILE A 147 -0.43 15.91 6.93
C ILE A 147 0.91 15.57 7.60
N GLU A 148 1.95 16.33 7.25
CA GLU A 148 3.33 16.12 7.72
C GLU A 148 3.85 17.33 8.50
N GLU A 149 3.17 17.69 9.60
CA GLU A 149 3.50 18.88 10.39
C GLU A 149 4.32 18.60 11.65
N ASN A 150 4.20 17.41 12.23
CA ASN A 150 4.86 17.04 13.48
C ASN A 150 5.10 15.51 13.56
N SER A 151 5.66 15.05 14.68
CA SER A 151 6.03 13.63 14.89
C SER A 151 4.89 12.62 14.72
N ASN A 152 3.62 13.05 14.77
CA ASN A 152 2.48 12.19 14.50
C ASN A 152 2.49 11.63 13.08
N SER A 153 3.09 12.33 12.12
CA SER A 153 3.12 11.90 10.71
C SER A 153 3.89 10.60 10.48
N MET A 154 4.59 10.11 11.52
CA MET A 154 5.34 8.87 11.58
C MET A 154 4.77 7.86 12.60
N LYS A 155 3.55 8.07 13.10
CA LYS A 155 2.87 7.22 14.10
C LYS A 155 1.48 6.84 13.61
N PHE A 156 1.03 5.65 13.94
CA PHE A 156 -0.38 5.29 13.76
C PHE A 156 -1.24 5.96 14.84
N SER A 157 -2.48 6.28 14.48
CA SER A 157 -3.50 6.74 15.43
C SER A 157 -4.00 5.55 16.27
N SER A 158 -4.66 5.84 17.39
CA SER A 158 -5.27 4.78 18.22
C SER A 158 -6.35 3.98 17.47
N CYS A 159 -7.00 4.57 16.46
CA CYS A 159 -7.99 3.87 15.64
C CYS A 159 -7.34 2.88 14.67
N CYS A 160 -6.21 3.28 14.07
CA CYS A 160 -5.42 2.39 13.24
C CYS A 160 -4.82 1.25 14.09
N ASP A 161 -4.24 1.54 15.26
CA ASP A 161 -3.74 0.52 16.19
C ASP A 161 -4.84 -0.50 16.57
N TYR A 162 -6.04 -0.01 16.89
CA TYR A 162 -7.18 -0.86 17.16
C TYR A 162 -7.55 -1.73 15.96
N SER A 163 -7.64 -1.15 14.76
CA SER A 163 -7.97 -1.89 13.54
C SER A 163 -6.94 -2.98 13.22
N MET A 164 -5.64 -2.71 13.43
CA MET A 164 -4.59 -3.72 13.28
C MET A 164 -4.74 -4.87 14.26
N SER A 165 -5.12 -4.58 15.51
CA SER A 165 -5.37 -5.62 16.53
C SER A 165 -6.53 -6.56 16.16
N LEU A 166 -7.42 -6.12 15.27
CA LEU A 166 -8.54 -6.90 14.77
C LEU A 166 -8.22 -7.77 13.55
N VAL A 167 -6.98 -7.80 13.05
CA VAL A 167 -6.64 -8.64 11.89
C VAL A 167 -5.30 -9.36 12.00
N ALA A 168 -4.39 -8.92 12.89
CA ALA A 168 -3.03 -9.44 13.02
C ALA A 168 -2.85 -10.26 14.32
N TRP A 169 -3.32 -11.50 14.33
CA TRP A 169 -3.17 -12.47 15.43
C TRP A 169 -2.35 -13.71 15.05
#